data_AF-A0A409XAC0-F1
#
_entry.id   AF-A0A409XAC0-F1
#
_cell.length_a   1.000
_cell.length_b   1.000
_cell.length_c   1.000
_cell.angle_alpha   90.00
_cell.angle_beta   90.00
_cell.angle_gamma   90.00
#
_symmetry.space_group_name_H-M   'P 1'
#
loop_
_entity.id
_entity.type
_entity.pdbx_description
1 polymer ?
#
loop_
_entity_poly.entity_id
_entity_poly.type
_entity_poly.pdbx_seq_one_letter_code
_entity_poly.pdbx_strand_id
1 'polypeptide(L)'
;MSTSSLSSRPLVAEQPCEAHSHYLKDGVLFHTVDLAIKAFDDMLLKEIATHSCGECIITALQQRLSMLSKLDPDFLALDQITKTERITDEHRDSIFEVQRLKGDLEASEEECKQLHQVLKHWEHEKRVAIDRARTAEEDLKKSVALAEADRKQATHDRKKAQQWQAKVDDLQLKLQQKQTTQDDNDAGKKMPKDATNSDISGLQRGLEKVKLQLKKKQDEFQAKVQALQTTTKKLKDLEEERAKDQENMYDLKRELDGLIHIQKEETAENTSGYIRAQFDLKQKERQLEGLARQFEALKERYREQQASQTALDRALKIEKEKNKRLIDKISKLTAYEPLGDADIADRIRIRNIIDQVQERLAIAAGLSAAPGESLSLTWRLALGPGSDDASRIQRAKELLPEEKISSHDIAFVKNEDALRHACQSYSRFRAPGNDLHKLLERTGYLTSLDRYLKQTHSEAARPSLGAMIDYICPPSGSVE
;
A
#
# COMPACT_ATOMS: atom_id res chain seq x y z
N MET A 1 -77.36 81.59 47.36
CA MET A 1 -75.92 81.27 47.50
C MET A 1 -75.84 80.05 48.38
N SER A 2 -75.70 78.88 47.77
CA SER A 2 -76.03 77.60 48.40
C SER A 2 -74.77 76.81 48.75
N THR A 3 -74.77 76.33 49.98
CA THR A 3 -73.90 75.33 50.61
C THR A 3 -74.28 73.91 50.19
N SER A 4 -73.35 72.95 50.33
CA SER A 4 -73.49 71.48 50.54
C SER A 4 -72.32 70.73 49.88
N SER A 5 -71.80 69.57 50.31
CA SER A 5 -71.86 68.78 51.55
C SER A 5 -70.85 67.62 51.38
N LEU A 6 -70.38 67.08 52.50
CA LEU A 6 -69.47 65.92 52.65
C LEU A 6 -69.95 64.63 51.96
N SER A 7 -69.00 63.77 51.55
CA SER A 7 -69.22 62.32 51.45
C SER A 7 -67.92 61.53 51.63
N SER A 8 -67.93 60.67 52.65
CA SER A 8 -66.86 59.78 53.11
C SER A 8 -66.72 58.54 52.22
N ARG A 9 -65.49 58.08 51.96
CA ARG A 9 -65.21 56.75 51.37
C ARG A 9 -64.51 55.84 52.39
N PRO A 10 -64.86 54.54 52.46
CA PRO A 10 -64.35 53.61 53.45
C PRO A 10 -63.03 52.95 53.03
N LEU A 11 -62.25 52.56 54.04
CA LEU A 11 -61.11 51.64 53.97
C LEU A 11 -61.61 50.22 53.61
N VAL A 12 -61.09 49.66 52.51
CA VAL A 12 -61.29 48.26 52.12
C VAL A 12 -60.06 47.46 52.55
N ALA A 13 -60.28 46.40 53.32
CA ALA A 13 -59.25 45.46 53.74
C ALA A 13 -58.73 44.65 52.55
N GLU A 14 -57.40 44.56 52.43
CA GLU A 14 -56.72 43.73 51.43
C GLU A 14 -56.97 42.24 51.70
N GLN A 15 -57.56 41.54 50.72
CA GLN A 15 -57.59 40.08 50.66
C GLN A 15 -56.23 39.58 50.14
N PRO A 16 -55.69 38.46 50.67
CA PRO A 16 -54.48 37.84 50.14
C PRO A 16 -54.75 37.26 48.74
N CYS A 17 -54.01 37.73 47.75
CA CYS A 17 -54.08 37.24 46.37
C CYS A 17 -53.72 35.75 46.27
N GLU A 18 -54.62 34.93 45.72
CA GLU A 18 -54.41 33.52 45.35
C GLU A 18 -53.44 33.33 44.15
N ALA A 19 -52.77 34.40 43.69
CA ALA A 19 -51.87 34.39 42.53
C ALA A 19 -50.51 33.70 42.76
N HIS A 20 -50.14 33.36 44.01
CA HIS A 20 -48.88 32.67 44.32
C HIS A 20 -48.94 31.14 44.15
N SER A 21 -50.13 30.55 44.01
CA SER A 21 -50.29 29.09 43.83
C SER A 21 -49.97 28.62 42.41
N HIS A 22 -50.17 29.46 41.39
CA HIS A 22 -49.89 29.12 39.99
C HIS A 22 -48.39 29.12 39.65
N TYR A 23 -47.63 30.10 40.15
CA TYR A 23 -46.18 30.18 39.91
C TYR A 23 -45.38 29.00 40.49
N LEU A 24 -45.85 28.41 41.60
CA LEU A 24 -45.22 27.23 42.20
C LEU A 24 -45.50 25.93 41.40
N LYS A 25 -46.65 25.83 40.73
CA LYS A 25 -46.96 24.69 39.86
C LYS A 25 -46.13 24.71 38.57
N ASP A 26 -45.92 25.89 37.99
CA ASP A 26 -45.12 26.03 36.79
C ASP A 26 -43.64 25.72 37.06
N GLY A 27 -43.09 26.18 38.18
CA GLY A 27 -41.69 25.90 38.57
C GLY A 27 -41.38 24.41 38.79
N VAL A 28 -42.33 23.64 39.33
CA VAL A 28 -42.19 22.18 39.50
C VAL A 28 -42.25 21.48 38.13
N LEU A 29 -43.13 21.93 37.23
CA LEU A 29 -43.20 21.43 35.86
C LEU A 29 -41.88 21.69 35.10
N PHE A 30 -41.31 22.88 35.22
CA PHE A 30 -40.00 23.21 34.63
C PHE A 30 -38.88 22.29 35.09
N HIS A 31 -38.77 22.07 36.40
CA HIS A 31 -37.74 21.21 36.95
C HIS A 31 -37.89 19.75 36.51
N THR A 32 -39.14 19.28 36.38
CA THR A 32 -39.45 17.91 35.96
C THR A 32 -39.14 17.69 34.47
N VAL A 33 -39.42 18.69 33.62
CA VAL A 33 -39.09 18.65 32.18
C VAL A 33 -37.58 18.70 31.97
N ASP A 34 -36.86 19.58 32.68
CA ASP A 34 -35.39 19.64 32.61
C ASP A 34 -34.73 18.33 33.05
N LEU A 35 -35.23 17.71 34.13
CA LEU A 35 -34.75 16.41 34.59
C LEU A 35 -35.03 15.31 33.55
N ALA A 36 -36.19 15.35 32.88
CA ALA A 36 -36.52 14.39 31.83
C ALA A 36 -35.63 14.56 30.59
N ILE A 37 -35.37 15.80 30.16
CA ILE A 37 -34.45 16.10 29.05
C ILE A 37 -33.04 15.59 29.39
N LYS A 38 -32.56 15.87 30.60
CA LYS A 38 -31.22 15.48 31.05
C LYS A 38 -31.06 13.97 31.18
N ALA A 39 -32.07 13.29 31.72
CA ALA A 39 -32.09 11.83 31.78
C ALA A 39 -32.10 11.19 30.38
N PHE A 40 -32.78 11.83 29.42
CA PHE A 40 -32.80 11.37 28.03
C PHE A 40 -31.46 11.63 27.33
N ASP A 41 -30.81 12.78 27.56
CA ASP A 41 -29.45 13.08 27.08
C ASP A 41 -28.43 12.07 27.59
N ASP A 42 -28.47 11.73 28.87
CA ASP A 42 -27.60 10.71 29.48
C ASP A 42 -27.84 9.32 28.90
N MET A 43 -29.09 8.99 28.56
CA MET A 43 -29.46 7.74 27.91
C MET A 43 -28.95 7.69 26.47
N LEU A 44 -29.13 8.77 25.69
CA LEU A 44 -28.61 8.92 24.32
C LEU A 44 -27.08 8.84 24.28
N LEU A 45 -26.39 9.49 25.20
CA LEU A 45 -24.92 9.41 25.32
C LEU A 45 -24.45 8.00 25.66
N LYS A 46 -25.18 7.27 26.52
CA LYS A 46 -24.92 5.85 26.79
C LYS A 46 -25.18 4.96 25.59
N GLU A 47 -26.23 5.21 24.82
CA GLU A 47 -26.56 4.46 23.60
C GLU A 47 -25.53 4.69 22.50
N ILE A 48 -25.15 5.96 22.26
CA ILE A 48 -24.09 6.33 21.31
C ILE A 48 -22.74 5.71 21.72
N ALA A 49 -22.43 5.68 23.02
CA ALA A 49 -21.19 5.08 23.51
C ALA A 49 -21.15 3.54 23.40
N THR A 50 -22.31 2.89 23.27
CA THR A 50 -22.42 1.42 23.26
C THR A 50 -22.74 0.82 21.90
N HIS A 51 -23.23 1.60 20.93
CA HIS A 51 -23.67 1.09 19.63
C HIS A 51 -22.73 1.52 18.49
N SER A 52 -22.23 0.56 17.72
CA SER A 52 -21.40 0.78 16.51
C SER A 52 -22.23 0.99 15.24
N CYS A 53 -23.56 1.10 15.34
CA CYS A 53 -24.49 1.15 14.22
C CYS A 53 -25.12 2.54 14.11
N GLY A 54 -24.85 3.24 13.01
CA GLY A 54 -25.38 4.59 12.76
C GLY A 54 -26.91 4.66 12.66
N GLU A 55 -27.58 3.59 12.24
CA GLU A 55 -29.06 3.53 12.17
C GLU A 55 -29.70 3.63 13.56
N CYS A 56 -29.09 3.06 14.59
CA CYS A 56 -29.57 3.15 15.97
C CYS A 56 -29.52 4.58 16.49
N ILE A 57 -28.47 5.32 16.15
CA ILE A 57 -28.30 6.73 16.54
C ILE A 57 -29.37 7.60 15.87
N ILE A 58 -29.62 7.41 14.58
CA ILE A 58 -30.69 8.13 13.86
C ILE A 58 -32.06 7.83 14.47
N THR A 59 -32.34 6.56 14.81
CA THR A 59 -33.62 6.17 15.41
C THR A 59 -33.81 6.83 16.78
N ALA A 60 -32.77 6.88 17.61
CA ALA A 60 -32.80 7.55 18.91
C ALA A 60 -33.00 9.08 18.78
N LEU A 61 -32.35 9.72 17.81
CA LEU A 61 -32.52 11.15 17.52
C LEU A 61 -33.93 11.47 16.99
N GLN A 62 -34.50 10.61 16.14
CA GLN A 62 -35.88 10.75 15.67
C GLN A 62 -36.91 10.59 16.80
N GLN A 63 -36.67 9.66 17.72
CA GLN A 63 -37.50 9.51 18.92
C GLN A 63 -37.41 10.77 19.81
N ARG A 64 -36.21 11.33 20.00
CA ARG A 64 -36.02 12.60 20.72
C ARG A 64 -36.80 13.73 20.08
N LEU A 65 -36.69 13.88 18.76
CA LEU A 65 -37.41 14.88 17.98
C LEU A 65 -38.92 14.76 18.15
N SER A 66 -39.45 13.53 18.09
CA SER A 66 -40.86 13.25 18.31
C SER A 66 -41.35 13.59 19.72
N MET A 67 -40.48 13.48 20.73
CA MET A 67 -40.82 13.89 22.10
C MET A 67 -40.75 15.40 22.29
N LEU A 68 -39.71 16.05 21.76
CA LEU A 68 -39.56 17.51 21.83
C LEU A 68 -40.69 18.22 21.09
N SER A 69 -41.14 17.69 19.95
CA SER A 69 -42.26 18.25 19.18
C SER A 69 -43.63 18.12 19.86
N LYS A 70 -43.73 17.32 20.94
CA LYS A 70 -44.95 17.18 21.75
C LYS A 70 -44.99 18.14 22.95
N LEU A 71 -43.90 18.85 23.23
CA LEU A 71 -43.82 19.89 24.25
C LEU A 71 -44.28 21.24 23.67
N ASP A 72 -44.85 22.10 24.52
CA ASP A 72 -45.50 23.36 24.14
C ASP A 72 -44.51 24.29 23.35
N PRO A 73 -44.87 24.78 22.15
CA PRO A 73 -43.92 25.45 21.24
C PRO A 73 -43.37 26.80 21.72
N ASP A 74 -43.95 27.39 22.78
CA ASP A 74 -43.54 28.70 23.30
C ASP A 74 -42.26 28.68 24.17
N PHE A 75 -41.71 27.50 24.49
CA PHE A 75 -40.64 27.37 25.49
C PHE A 75 -39.40 26.66 24.97
N LEU A 76 -38.32 27.41 24.63
CA LEU A 76 -36.92 26.95 24.44
C LEU A 76 -36.67 25.72 23.51
N ALA A 77 -37.71 25.10 22.98
CA ALA A 77 -37.70 23.80 22.32
C ALA A 77 -37.43 23.95 20.82
N LEU A 78 -37.78 25.08 20.21
CA LEU A 78 -37.59 25.28 18.76
C LEU A 78 -36.12 25.25 18.36
N ASP A 79 -35.22 25.89 19.14
CA ASP A 79 -33.78 25.88 18.87
C ASP A 79 -33.18 24.48 19.07
N GLN A 80 -33.62 23.76 20.12
CA GLN A 80 -33.18 22.39 20.36
C GLN A 80 -33.70 21.40 19.30
N ILE A 81 -34.94 21.57 18.83
CA ILE A 81 -35.53 20.80 17.72
C ILE A 81 -34.71 21.05 16.45
N THR A 82 -34.50 22.31 16.07
CA THR A 82 -33.75 22.69 14.86
C THR A 82 -32.32 22.14 14.89
N LYS A 83 -31.65 22.22 16.06
CA LYS A 83 -30.31 21.66 16.24
C LYS A 83 -30.30 20.13 16.13
N THR A 84 -31.30 19.45 16.69
CA THR A 84 -31.41 17.99 16.62
C THR A 84 -31.72 17.53 15.20
N GLU A 85 -32.58 18.24 14.46
CA GLU A 85 -32.85 17.98 13.03
C GLU A 85 -31.59 18.10 12.20
N ARG A 86 -30.84 19.20 12.36
CA ARG A 86 -29.58 19.41 11.65
C ARG A 86 -28.56 18.31 11.92
N ILE A 87 -28.38 17.91 13.18
CA ILE A 87 -27.46 16.82 13.53
C ILE A 87 -27.94 15.49 12.92
N THR A 88 -29.25 15.26 12.89
CA THR A 88 -29.83 14.04 12.30
C THR A 88 -29.59 14.00 10.80
N ASP A 89 -29.75 15.12 10.10
CA ASP A 89 -29.48 15.22 8.66
C ASP A 89 -27.99 15.08 8.35
N GLU A 90 -27.10 15.75 9.10
CA GLU A 90 -25.64 15.60 8.95
C GLU A 90 -25.19 14.13 9.18
N HIS A 91 -25.80 13.43 10.15
CA HIS A 91 -25.55 12.00 10.35
C HIS A 91 -26.10 11.13 9.22
N ARG A 92 -27.30 11.44 8.71
CA ARG A 92 -27.89 10.74 7.58
C ARG A 92 -27.01 10.86 6.33
N ASP A 93 -26.55 12.06 6.01
CA ASP A 93 -25.63 12.31 4.89
C ASP A 93 -24.31 11.55 5.06
N SER A 94 -23.77 11.51 6.28
CA SER A 94 -22.56 10.75 6.59
C SER A 94 -22.75 9.24 6.39
N ILE A 95 -23.92 8.68 6.74
CA ILE A 95 -24.23 7.27 6.49
C ILE A 95 -24.33 6.98 4.99
N PHE A 96 -25.01 7.86 4.24
CA PHE A 96 -25.10 7.72 2.79
C PHE A 96 -23.72 7.75 2.13
N GLU A 97 -22.84 8.66 2.56
CA GLU A 97 -21.48 8.75 2.02
C GLU A 97 -20.65 7.50 2.36
N VAL A 98 -20.77 6.97 3.58
CA VAL A 98 -20.11 5.70 3.95
C VAL A 98 -20.62 4.53 3.11
N GLN A 99 -21.93 4.45 2.86
CA GLN A 99 -22.51 3.41 2.00
C GLN A 99 -22.04 3.55 0.55
N ARG A 100 -21.96 4.79 0.03
CA ARG A 100 -21.42 5.09 -1.30
C ARG A 100 -19.97 4.64 -1.42
N LEU A 101 -19.11 5.03 -0.46
CA LEU A 101 -17.71 4.64 -0.42
C LEU A 101 -17.52 3.13 -0.28
N LYS A 102 -18.41 2.44 0.44
CA LYS A 102 -18.40 0.98 0.52
C LYS A 102 -18.73 0.34 -0.83
N GLY A 103 -19.71 0.86 -1.56
CA GLY A 103 -20.01 0.43 -2.93
C GLY A 103 -18.85 0.66 -3.89
N ASP A 104 -18.20 1.83 -3.81
CA ASP A 104 -17.01 2.15 -4.61
C ASP A 104 -15.84 1.19 -4.30
N LEU A 105 -15.65 0.83 -3.02
CA LEU A 105 -14.63 -0.14 -2.60
C LEU A 105 -14.93 -1.55 -3.15
N GLU A 106 -16.17 -2.03 -3.02
CA GLU A 106 -16.57 -3.35 -3.53
C GLU A 106 -16.42 -3.42 -5.07
N ALA A 107 -16.77 -2.35 -5.79
CA ALA A 107 -16.55 -2.26 -7.23
C ALA A 107 -15.06 -2.30 -7.59
N SER A 108 -14.22 -1.57 -6.86
CA SER A 108 -12.77 -1.55 -7.06
C SER A 108 -12.11 -2.92 -6.76
N GLU A 109 -12.58 -3.63 -5.74
CA GLU A 109 -12.13 -5.00 -5.45
C GLU A 109 -12.48 -5.97 -6.57
N GLU A 110 -13.66 -5.83 -7.18
CA GLU A 110 -14.06 -6.66 -8.31
C GLU A 110 -13.27 -6.36 -9.58
N GLU A 111 -13.01 -5.08 -9.88
CA GLU A 111 -12.07 -4.68 -10.95
C GLU A 111 -10.68 -5.27 -10.74
N CYS A 112 -10.15 -5.25 -9.51
CA CYS A 112 -8.87 -5.86 -9.18
C CYS A 112 -8.86 -7.37 -9.43
N LYS A 113 -9.94 -8.08 -9.09
CA LYS A 113 -10.07 -9.52 -9.39
C LYS A 113 -10.11 -9.79 -10.89
N GLN A 114 -10.84 -8.98 -11.66
CA GLN A 114 -10.91 -9.10 -13.12
C GLN A 114 -9.54 -8.87 -13.75
N LEU A 115 -8.82 -7.81 -13.36
CA LEU A 115 -7.46 -7.53 -13.83
C LEU A 115 -6.50 -8.68 -13.46
N HIS A 116 -6.62 -9.25 -12.27
CA HIS A 116 -5.82 -10.39 -11.86
C HIS A 116 -6.09 -11.65 -12.73
N GLN A 117 -7.33 -11.89 -13.13
CA GLN A 117 -7.67 -12.97 -14.07
C GLN A 117 -7.07 -12.73 -15.46
N VAL A 118 -7.15 -11.49 -15.98
CA VAL A 118 -6.55 -11.10 -17.26
C VAL A 118 -5.03 -11.29 -17.25
N LEU A 119 -4.35 -10.88 -16.16
CA LEU A 119 -2.92 -11.09 -16.00
C LEU A 119 -2.55 -12.58 -15.99
N LYS A 120 -3.30 -13.42 -15.28
CA LYS A 120 -3.10 -14.88 -15.29
C LYS A 120 -3.26 -15.48 -16.70
N HIS A 121 -4.26 -15.01 -17.44
CA HIS A 121 -4.46 -15.44 -18.82
C HIS A 121 -3.28 -15.04 -19.71
N TRP A 122 -2.82 -13.79 -19.61
CA TRP A 122 -1.67 -13.30 -20.38
C TRP A 122 -0.36 -14.03 -20.03
N GLU A 123 -0.12 -14.32 -18.75
CA GLU A 123 1.02 -15.14 -18.32
C GLU A 123 0.97 -16.58 -18.87
N HIS A 124 -0.24 -17.14 -19.00
CA HIS A 124 -0.43 -18.43 -19.63
C HIS A 124 -0.15 -18.37 -21.13
N GLU A 125 -0.70 -17.39 -21.85
CA GLU A 125 -0.44 -17.18 -23.28
C GLU A 125 1.05 -16.95 -23.56
N LYS A 126 1.73 -16.16 -22.71
CA LYS A 126 3.17 -15.93 -22.80
C LYS A 126 3.95 -17.23 -22.68
N ARG A 127 3.59 -18.11 -21.74
CA ARG A 127 4.22 -19.44 -21.60
C ARG A 127 4.00 -20.29 -22.85
N VAL A 128 2.77 -20.34 -23.36
CA VAL A 128 2.45 -21.08 -24.59
C VAL A 128 3.23 -20.53 -25.80
N ALA A 129 3.39 -19.21 -25.91
CA ALA A 129 4.18 -18.59 -26.96
C ALA A 129 5.68 -18.95 -26.86
N ILE A 130 6.24 -18.97 -25.65
CA ILE A 130 7.63 -19.42 -25.42
C ILE A 130 7.81 -20.89 -25.80
N ASP A 131 6.87 -21.76 -25.41
CA ASP A 131 6.92 -23.18 -25.76
C ASP A 131 6.82 -23.39 -27.28
N ARG A 132 5.95 -22.64 -27.96
CA ARG A 132 5.85 -22.66 -29.44
C ARG A 132 7.15 -22.20 -30.10
N ALA A 133 7.76 -21.11 -29.59
CA ALA A 133 9.02 -20.61 -30.11
C ALA A 133 10.16 -21.63 -29.93
N ARG A 134 10.20 -22.32 -28.77
CA ARG A 134 11.17 -23.38 -28.50
C ARG A 134 11.00 -24.57 -29.44
N THR A 135 9.77 -25.03 -29.67
CA THR A 135 9.49 -26.10 -30.64
C THR A 135 9.93 -25.71 -32.05
N ALA A 136 9.63 -24.47 -32.48
CA ALA A 136 10.08 -23.96 -33.77
C ALA A 136 11.61 -23.88 -33.89
N GLU A 137 12.31 -23.51 -32.81
CA GLU A 137 13.77 -23.50 -32.77
C GLU A 137 14.36 -24.92 -32.86
N GLU A 138 13.76 -25.89 -32.17
CA GLU A 138 14.15 -27.30 -32.23
C GLU A 138 13.95 -27.88 -33.65
N ASP A 139 12.84 -27.53 -34.31
CA ASP A 139 12.57 -27.97 -35.68
C ASP A 139 13.49 -27.29 -36.71
N LEU A 140 13.81 -26.00 -36.52
CA LEU A 140 14.81 -25.32 -37.33
C LEU A 140 16.20 -25.95 -37.16
N LYS A 141 16.60 -26.28 -35.92
CA LYS A 141 17.85 -27.00 -35.63
C LYS A 141 17.92 -28.35 -36.35
N LYS A 142 16.82 -29.13 -36.34
CA LYS A 142 16.73 -30.40 -37.08
C LYS A 142 16.85 -30.17 -38.59
N SER A 143 16.17 -29.17 -39.14
CA SER A 143 16.23 -28.83 -40.56
C SER A 143 17.63 -28.40 -41.00
N VAL A 144 18.31 -27.57 -40.20
CA VAL A 144 19.71 -27.17 -40.46
C VAL A 144 20.64 -28.38 -40.40
N ALA A 145 20.49 -29.27 -39.41
CA ALA A 145 21.29 -30.49 -39.31
C ALA A 145 21.08 -31.42 -40.51
N LEU A 146 19.84 -31.55 -41.01
CA LEU A 146 19.51 -32.31 -42.21
C LEU A 146 20.16 -31.68 -43.46
N ALA A 147 20.04 -30.36 -43.63
CA ALA A 147 20.66 -29.66 -44.75
C ALA A 147 22.20 -29.74 -44.73
N GLU A 148 22.82 -29.75 -43.55
CA GLU A 148 24.26 -30.00 -43.41
C GLU A 148 24.64 -31.44 -43.77
N ALA A 149 23.84 -32.42 -43.37
CA ALA A 149 24.04 -33.82 -43.77
C ALA A 149 23.94 -33.96 -45.30
N ASP A 150 22.94 -33.35 -45.93
CA ASP A 150 22.76 -33.33 -47.39
C ASP A 150 23.93 -32.66 -48.10
N ARG A 151 24.44 -31.54 -47.57
CA ARG A 151 25.65 -30.89 -48.11
C ARG A 151 26.88 -31.80 -48.02
N LYS A 152 27.09 -32.47 -46.88
CA LYS A 152 28.19 -33.44 -46.73
C LYS A 152 28.04 -34.59 -47.74
N GLN A 153 26.84 -35.12 -47.90
CA GLN A 153 26.55 -36.17 -48.88
C GLN A 153 26.83 -35.70 -50.32
N ALA A 154 26.32 -34.52 -50.71
CA ALA A 154 26.57 -33.94 -52.03
C ALA A 154 28.07 -33.72 -52.31
N THR A 155 28.85 -33.28 -51.31
CA THR A 155 30.31 -33.15 -51.47
C THR A 155 31.01 -34.50 -51.64
N HIS A 156 30.55 -35.53 -50.93
CA HIS A 156 31.07 -36.89 -51.09
C HIS A 156 30.76 -37.44 -52.49
N ASP A 157 29.52 -37.28 -52.96
CA ASP A 157 29.10 -37.77 -54.27
C ASP A 157 29.79 -37.01 -55.41
N ARG A 158 30.04 -35.70 -55.24
CA ARG A 158 30.87 -34.91 -56.17
C ARG A 158 32.30 -35.46 -56.27
N LYS A 159 32.94 -35.79 -55.13
CA LYS A 159 34.29 -36.40 -55.13
C LYS A 159 34.28 -37.76 -55.82
N LYS A 160 33.26 -38.59 -55.58
CA LYS A 160 33.10 -39.89 -56.23
C LYS A 160 32.90 -39.75 -57.74
N ALA A 161 32.08 -38.79 -58.19
CA ALA A 161 31.89 -38.48 -59.60
C ALA A 161 33.21 -38.02 -60.27
N GLN A 162 33.99 -37.16 -59.62
CA GLN A 162 35.32 -36.76 -60.10
C GLN A 162 36.29 -37.95 -60.23
N GLN A 163 36.27 -38.89 -59.28
CA GLN A 163 37.07 -40.12 -59.38
C GLN A 163 36.64 -41.01 -60.55
N TRP A 164 35.33 -41.12 -60.80
CA TRP A 164 34.82 -41.86 -61.96
C TRP A 164 35.21 -41.19 -63.27
N GLN A 165 35.12 -39.86 -63.36
CA GLN A 165 35.54 -39.10 -64.54
C GLN A 165 37.03 -39.35 -64.83
N ALA A 166 37.90 -39.24 -63.82
CA ALA A 166 39.32 -39.51 -63.98
C ALA A 166 39.62 -40.94 -64.49
N LYS A 167 38.84 -41.94 -64.06
CA LYS A 167 38.94 -43.32 -64.57
C LYS A 167 38.49 -43.43 -66.03
N VAL A 168 37.42 -42.73 -66.41
CA VAL A 168 36.95 -42.70 -67.80
C VAL A 168 38.00 -42.05 -68.69
N ASP A 169 38.57 -40.92 -68.26
CA ASP A 169 39.62 -40.21 -69.00
C ASP A 169 40.89 -41.09 -69.17
N ASP A 170 41.31 -41.81 -68.12
CA ASP A 170 42.43 -42.77 -68.18
C ASP A 170 42.16 -43.93 -69.16
N LEU A 171 40.93 -44.46 -69.17
CA LEU A 171 40.52 -45.51 -70.11
C LEU A 171 40.51 -45.00 -71.56
N GLN A 172 40.03 -43.77 -71.80
CA GLN A 172 40.05 -43.14 -73.13
C GLN A 172 41.48 -42.93 -73.63
N LEU A 173 42.38 -42.45 -72.75
CA LEU A 173 43.80 -42.27 -73.08
C LEU A 173 44.45 -43.59 -73.51
N LYS A 174 44.19 -44.68 -72.75
CA LYS A 174 44.69 -46.03 -73.08
C LYS A 174 44.13 -46.55 -74.41
N LEU A 175 42.90 -46.17 -74.76
CA LEU A 175 42.26 -46.54 -76.03
C LEU A 175 42.90 -45.82 -77.22
N GLN A 176 43.16 -44.52 -77.09
CA GLN A 176 43.87 -43.73 -78.11
C GLN A 176 45.31 -44.20 -78.33
N GLN A 177 46.02 -44.58 -77.25
CA GLN A 177 47.36 -45.16 -77.34
C GLN A 177 47.38 -46.50 -78.09
N LYS A 178 46.31 -47.31 -77.97
CA LYS A 178 46.18 -48.57 -78.72
C LYS A 178 45.84 -48.35 -80.20
N GLN A 179 45.06 -47.34 -80.54
CA GLN A 179 44.76 -47.02 -81.96
C GLN A 179 46.00 -46.48 -82.68
N THR A 180 46.80 -45.63 -82.02
CA THR A 180 48.06 -45.11 -82.59
C THR A 180 49.15 -46.17 -82.76
N THR A 181 49.11 -47.28 -82.03
CA THR A 181 50.04 -48.42 -82.24
C THR A 181 49.55 -49.44 -83.28
N GLN A 182 48.34 -49.28 -83.83
CA GLN A 182 47.78 -50.19 -84.83
C GLN A 182 47.84 -49.65 -86.27
N ASP A 183 48.01 -48.33 -86.45
CA ASP A 183 48.10 -47.67 -87.77
C ASP A 183 49.53 -47.58 -88.36
N ASP A 184 50.57 -48.01 -87.62
CA ASP A 184 51.97 -47.96 -88.07
C ASP A 184 52.45 -49.23 -88.82
N ASN A 185 51.56 -50.17 -89.17
CA ASN A 185 51.95 -51.50 -89.70
C ASN A 185 51.48 -51.87 -91.12
N ASP A 186 50.93 -50.97 -91.93
CA ASP A 186 50.49 -51.37 -93.28
C ASP A 186 50.68 -50.32 -94.38
N ALA A 187 51.92 -50.13 -94.84
CA ALA A 187 52.21 -49.45 -96.09
C ALA A 187 53.53 -49.91 -96.74
N GLY A 188 53.46 -50.83 -97.71
CA GLY A 188 54.57 -51.01 -98.67
C GLY A 188 54.58 -52.27 -99.54
N LYS A 189 54.18 -52.15 -100.81
CA LYS A 189 54.73 -52.92 -101.97
C LYS A 189 54.08 -52.42 -103.28
N LYS A 190 54.74 -51.54 -104.07
CA LYS A 190 55.74 -51.75 -105.15
C LYS A 190 55.22 -52.43 -106.44
N MET A 191 55.42 -51.70 -107.55
CA MET A 191 55.28 -52.06 -108.97
C MET A 191 56.13 -53.28 -109.39
N PRO A 192 55.99 -53.78 -110.64
CA PRO A 192 57.01 -53.46 -111.67
C PRO A 192 56.52 -53.27 -113.12
N LYS A 193 57.47 -52.76 -113.93
CA LYS A 193 57.48 -52.37 -115.37
C LYS A 193 57.85 -53.54 -116.31
N ASP A 194 57.88 -53.20 -117.62
CA ASP A 194 58.56 -53.82 -118.78
C ASP A 194 57.63 -54.59 -119.74
N ALA A 195 57.77 -54.62 -121.08
CA ALA A 195 58.45 -53.82 -122.11
C ALA A 195 57.94 -54.31 -123.51
N THR A 196 57.93 -53.42 -124.51
CA THR A 196 58.12 -53.64 -125.99
C THR A 196 57.36 -54.75 -126.75
N ASN A 197 56.50 -54.39 -127.74
CA ASN A 197 56.77 -54.53 -129.20
C ASN A 197 55.52 -54.23 -130.08
N SER A 198 55.82 -53.87 -131.32
CA SER A 198 54.97 -53.37 -132.41
C SER A 198 53.75 -54.22 -132.80
N ASP A 199 52.59 -53.58 -132.99
CA ASP A 199 51.63 -54.00 -134.03
C ASP A 199 50.58 -52.91 -134.30
N ILE A 200 50.56 -52.35 -135.51
CA ILE A 200 49.68 -51.21 -135.88
C ILE A 200 48.20 -51.63 -135.99
N SER A 201 47.90 -52.94 -135.95
CA SER A 201 46.55 -53.50 -135.79
C SER A 201 46.11 -53.63 -134.32
N GLY A 202 47.07 -53.69 -133.38
CA GLY A 202 46.84 -53.67 -131.93
C GLY A 202 46.51 -52.28 -131.39
N LEU A 203 46.92 -51.21 -132.08
CA LEU A 203 46.59 -49.82 -131.73
C LEU A 203 45.09 -49.51 -131.83
N GLN A 204 44.33 -50.16 -132.72
CA GLN A 204 42.87 -49.99 -132.76
C GLN A 204 42.15 -50.70 -131.60
N ARG A 205 42.57 -51.92 -131.23
CA ARG A 205 42.04 -52.60 -130.03
C ARG A 205 42.53 -51.96 -128.72
N GLY A 206 43.75 -51.40 -128.73
CA GLY A 206 44.31 -50.61 -127.64
C GLY A 206 43.57 -49.29 -127.46
N LEU A 207 43.24 -48.60 -128.56
CA LEU A 207 42.42 -47.39 -128.54
C LEU A 207 40.99 -47.69 -128.05
N GLU A 208 40.39 -48.82 -128.43
CA GLU A 208 39.10 -49.24 -127.87
C GLU A 208 39.19 -49.59 -126.38
N LYS A 209 40.24 -50.30 -125.93
CA LYS A 209 40.49 -50.54 -124.50
C LYS A 209 40.71 -49.23 -123.73
N VAL A 210 41.43 -48.27 -124.30
CA VAL A 210 41.63 -46.94 -123.70
C VAL A 210 40.33 -46.15 -123.69
N LYS A 211 39.50 -46.20 -124.74
CA LYS A 211 38.16 -45.59 -124.74
C LYS A 211 37.24 -46.21 -123.70
N LEU A 212 37.29 -47.54 -123.53
CA LEU A 212 36.53 -48.24 -122.49
C LEU A 212 37.02 -47.89 -121.08
N GLN A 213 38.34 -47.79 -120.89
CA GLN A 213 38.94 -47.33 -119.63
C GLN A 213 38.64 -45.86 -119.35
N LEU A 214 38.65 -45.01 -120.38
CA LEU A 214 38.31 -43.59 -120.27
C LEU A 214 36.83 -43.44 -119.92
N LYS A 215 35.94 -44.21 -120.55
CA LYS A 215 34.52 -44.25 -120.22
C LYS A 215 34.30 -44.75 -118.79
N LYS A 216 34.98 -45.82 -118.36
CA LYS A 216 34.94 -46.28 -116.97
C LYS A 216 35.43 -45.21 -115.99
N LYS A 217 36.49 -44.48 -116.33
CA LYS A 217 37.01 -43.36 -115.52
C LYS A 217 36.06 -42.16 -115.51
N GLN A 218 35.38 -41.90 -116.61
CA GLN A 218 34.35 -40.89 -116.72
C GLN A 218 33.14 -41.26 -115.85
N ASP A 219 32.66 -42.50 -115.92
CA ASP A 219 31.57 -43.01 -115.08
C ASP A 219 31.96 -43.01 -113.59
N GLU A 220 33.19 -43.42 -113.25
CA GLU A 220 33.76 -43.32 -111.88
C GLU A 220 33.82 -41.86 -111.40
N PHE A 221 34.22 -40.93 -112.27
CA PHE A 221 34.25 -39.50 -111.95
C PHE A 221 32.84 -38.95 -111.75
N GLN A 222 31.89 -39.32 -112.60
CA GLN A 222 30.50 -38.90 -112.51
C GLN A 222 29.83 -39.44 -111.24
N ALA A 223 30.11 -40.70 -110.87
CA ALA A 223 29.68 -41.29 -109.60
C ALA A 223 30.28 -40.56 -108.39
N LYS A 224 31.56 -40.17 -108.44
CA LYS A 224 32.21 -39.36 -107.40
C LYS A 224 31.60 -37.96 -107.29
N VAL A 225 31.24 -37.34 -108.41
CA VAL A 225 30.55 -36.03 -108.41
C VAL A 225 29.17 -36.15 -107.76
N GLN A 226 28.40 -37.20 -108.06
CA GLN A 226 27.11 -37.44 -107.40
C GLN A 226 27.27 -37.74 -105.89
N ALA A 227 28.28 -38.51 -105.50
CA ALA A 227 28.62 -38.75 -104.10
C ALA A 227 29.01 -37.43 -103.36
N LEU A 228 29.76 -36.55 -104.02
CA LEU A 228 30.09 -35.23 -103.47
C LEU A 228 28.85 -34.32 -103.37
N GLN A 229 27.95 -34.36 -104.34
CA GLN A 229 26.69 -33.59 -104.28
C GLN A 229 25.78 -34.07 -103.14
N THR A 230 25.64 -35.38 -102.97
CA THR A 230 24.83 -35.95 -101.87
C THR A 230 25.43 -35.68 -100.49
N THR A 231 26.76 -35.75 -100.35
CA THR A 231 27.43 -35.40 -99.07
C THR A 231 27.36 -33.90 -98.78
N THR A 232 27.50 -33.04 -99.80
CA THR A 232 27.32 -31.60 -99.65
C THR A 232 25.91 -31.24 -99.21
N LYS A 233 24.89 -31.93 -99.75
CA LYS A 233 23.50 -31.75 -99.30
C LYS A 233 23.34 -32.13 -97.82
N LYS A 234 23.84 -33.29 -97.41
CA LYS A 234 23.81 -33.73 -96.00
C LYS A 234 24.52 -32.75 -95.06
N LEU A 235 25.64 -32.18 -95.48
CA LEU A 235 26.35 -31.16 -94.69
C LEU A 235 25.51 -29.90 -94.51
N LYS A 236 24.83 -29.42 -95.57
CA LYS A 236 23.91 -28.28 -95.45
C LYS A 236 22.74 -28.57 -94.52
N ASP A 237 22.15 -29.76 -94.61
CA ASP A 237 21.04 -30.16 -93.74
C ASP A 237 21.49 -30.18 -92.26
N LEU A 238 22.69 -30.68 -91.97
CA LEU A 238 23.27 -30.68 -90.62
C LEU A 238 23.68 -29.28 -90.12
N GLU A 239 24.14 -28.40 -91.01
CA GLU A 239 24.41 -26.99 -90.67
C GLU A 239 23.12 -26.25 -90.29
N GLU A 240 22.02 -26.51 -90.99
CA GLU A 240 20.71 -25.94 -90.67
C GLU A 240 20.14 -26.49 -89.35
N GLU A 241 20.29 -27.79 -89.10
CA GLU A 241 19.90 -28.41 -87.82
C GLU A 241 20.71 -27.83 -86.64
N ARG A 242 22.02 -27.67 -86.81
CA ARG A 242 22.88 -27.03 -85.81
C ARG A 242 22.50 -25.57 -85.55
N ALA A 243 22.10 -24.82 -86.58
CA ALA A 243 21.64 -23.44 -86.42
C ALA A 243 20.33 -23.38 -85.60
N LYS A 244 19.39 -24.30 -85.85
CA LYS A 244 18.14 -24.43 -85.06
C LYS A 244 18.42 -24.79 -83.61
N ASP A 245 19.35 -25.71 -83.35
CA ASP A 245 19.74 -26.06 -81.98
C ASP A 245 20.40 -24.91 -81.24
N GLN A 246 21.20 -24.09 -81.94
CA GLN A 246 21.76 -22.87 -81.35
C GLN A 246 20.66 -21.86 -80.99
N GLU A 247 19.69 -21.65 -81.88
CA GLU A 247 18.53 -20.77 -81.63
C GLU A 247 17.73 -21.26 -80.41
N ASN A 248 17.37 -22.55 -80.38
CA ASN A 248 16.68 -23.17 -79.24
C ASN A 248 17.45 -23.01 -77.92
N MET A 249 18.78 -23.13 -77.96
CA MET A 249 19.62 -22.95 -76.77
C MET A 249 19.63 -21.49 -76.29
N TYR A 250 19.61 -20.51 -77.20
CA TYR A 250 19.47 -19.10 -76.84
C TYR A 250 18.10 -18.79 -76.22
N ASP A 251 17.02 -19.39 -76.73
CA ASP A 251 15.68 -19.22 -76.16
C ASP A 251 15.57 -19.85 -74.76
N LEU A 252 16.06 -21.08 -74.58
CA LEU A 252 16.12 -21.73 -73.27
C LEU A 252 16.95 -20.92 -72.26
N LYS A 253 18.07 -20.33 -72.70
CA LYS A 253 18.88 -19.46 -71.85
C LYS A 253 18.12 -18.21 -71.43
N ARG A 254 17.36 -17.61 -72.36
CA ARG A 254 16.52 -16.43 -72.09
C ARG A 254 15.41 -16.75 -71.10
N GLU A 255 14.76 -17.91 -71.23
CA GLU A 255 13.74 -18.37 -70.28
C GLU A 255 14.34 -18.60 -68.89
N LEU A 256 15.50 -19.27 -68.81
CA LEU A 256 16.20 -19.51 -67.56
C LEU A 256 16.58 -18.20 -66.85
N ASP A 257 17.13 -17.23 -67.59
CA ASP A 257 17.46 -15.91 -67.06
C ASP A 257 16.20 -15.18 -66.53
N GLY A 258 15.06 -15.34 -67.21
CA GLY A 258 13.76 -14.83 -66.75
C GLY A 258 13.30 -15.46 -65.43
N LEU A 259 13.39 -16.78 -65.29
CA LEU A 259 13.05 -17.49 -64.06
C LEU A 259 13.96 -17.10 -62.88
N ILE A 260 15.26 -16.93 -63.14
CA ILE A 260 16.23 -16.47 -62.13
C ILE A 260 15.88 -15.05 -61.67
N HIS A 261 15.42 -14.17 -62.56
CA HIS A 261 15.00 -12.82 -62.20
C HIS A 261 13.77 -12.85 -61.28
N ILE A 262 12.73 -13.60 -61.66
CA ILE A 262 11.50 -13.76 -60.87
C ILE A 262 11.84 -14.30 -59.47
N GLN A 263 12.68 -15.33 -59.38
CA GLN A 263 13.09 -15.90 -58.10
C GLN A 263 13.86 -14.89 -57.22
N LYS A 264 14.68 -14.02 -57.83
CA LYS A 264 15.39 -12.95 -57.11
C LYS A 264 14.44 -11.87 -56.61
N GLU A 265 13.42 -11.51 -57.38
CA GLU A 265 12.41 -10.54 -56.96
C GLU A 265 11.54 -11.10 -55.82
N GLU A 266 11.05 -12.33 -55.92
CA GLU A 266 10.27 -12.98 -54.86
C GLU A 266 11.07 -13.12 -53.55
N THR A 267 12.35 -13.48 -53.64
CA THR A 267 13.21 -13.57 -52.45
C THR A 267 13.51 -12.20 -51.85
N ALA A 268 13.67 -11.16 -52.67
CA ALA A 268 13.85 -9.79 -52.19
C ALA A 268 12.59 -9.24 -51.48
N GLU A 269 11.40 -9.47 -52.03
CA GLU A 269 10.13 -9.07 -51.41
C GLU A 269 9.89 -9.79 -50.09
N ASN A 270 10.09 -11.12 -50.05
CA ASN A 270 9.94 -11.90 -48.82
C ASN A 270 10.93 -11.47 -47.74
N THR A 271 12.18 -11.19 -48.11
CA THR A 271 13.21 -10.70 -47.17
C THR A 271 12.87 -9.29 -46.67
N SER A 272 12.37 -8.41 -47.54
CA SER A 272 11.90 -7.06 -47.18
C SER A 272 10.73 -7.11 -46.20
N GLY A 273 9.76 -7.99 -46.41
CA GLY A 273 8.65 -8.23 -45.49
C GLY A 273 9.12 -8.73 -44.12
N TYR A 274 10.06 -9.68 -44.10
CA TYR A 274 10.65 -10.19 -42.86
C TYR A 274 11.39 -9.11 -42.05
N ILE A 275 12.18 -8.26 -42.73
CA ILE A 275 12.91 -7.16 -42.08
C ILE A 275 11.95 -6.14 -41.47
N ARG A 276 10.85 -5.78 -42.17
CA ARG A 276 9.81 -4.90 -41.60
C ARG A 276 9.16 -5.51 -40.37
N ALA A 277 8.76 -6.77 -40.43
CA ALA A 277 8.15 -7.45 -39.28
C ALA A 277 9.11 -7.52 -38.07
N GLN A 278 10.40 -7.76 -38.29
CA GLN A 278 11.44 -7.72 -37.26
C GLN A 278 11.60 -6.32 -36.65
N PHE A 279 11.56 -5.27 -37.48
CA PHE A 279 11.63 -3.89 -37.01
C PHE A 279 10.41 -3.53 -36.13
N ASP A 280 9.21 -3.89 -36.57
CA ASP A 280 7.97 -3.66 -35.84
C ASP A 280 7.95 -4.42 -34.50
N LEU A 281 8.43 -5.67 -34.49
CA LEU A 281 8.59 -6.46 -33.26
C LEU A 281 9.54 -5.76 -32.28
N LYS A 282 10.73 -5.33 -32.74
CA LYS A 282 11.68 -4.59 -31.90
C LYS A 282 11.10 -3.28 -31.37
N GLN A 283 10.29 -2.59 -32.17
CA GLN A 283 9.63 -1.36 -31.74
C GLN A 283 8.60 -1.65 -30.64
N LYS A 284 7.81 -2.72 -30.78
CA LYS A 284 6.88 -3.18 -29.75
C LYS A 284 7.60 -3.64 -28.48
N GLU A 285 8.72 -4.34 -28.60
CA GLU A 285 9.55 -4.73 -27.45
C GLU A 285 10.02 -3.51 -26.66
N ARG A 286 10.53 -2.47 -27.35
CA ARG A 286 10.92 -1.22 -26.70
C ARG A 286 9.75 -0.51 -26.01
N GLN A 287 8.56 -0.55 -26.61
CA GLN A 287 7.35 0.00 -25.99
C GLN A 287 6.96 -0.79 -24.73
N LEU A 288 7.01 -2.13 -24.78
CA LEU A 288 6.75 -3.00 -23.64
C LEU A 288 7.78 -2.80 -22.52
N GLU A 289 9.07 -2.66 -22.84
CA GLU A 289 10.10 -2.31 -21.87
C GLU A 289 9.85 -0.95 -21.22
N GLY A 290 9.42 0.05 -22.01
CA GLY A 290 9.03 1.37 -21.52
C GLY A 290 7.87 1.29 -20.52
N LEU A 291 6.81 0.55 -20.87
CA LEU A 291 5.66 0.32 -20.00
C LEU A 291 6.05 -0.47 -18.74
N ALA A 292 6.91 -1.48 -18.85
CA ALA A 292 7.39 -2.25 -17.71
C ALA A 292 8.17 -1.37 -16.70
N ARG A 293 9.00 -0.44 -17.19
CA ARG A 293 9.69 0.54 -16.34
C ARG A 293 8.71 1.51 -15.66
N GLN A 294 7.69 1.96 -16.37
CA GLN A 294 6.64 2.80 -15.78
C GLN A 294 5.85 2.05 -14.70
N PHE A 295 5.55 0.78 -14.93
CA PHE A 295 4.85 -0.07 -13.97
C PHE A 295 5.67 -0.31 -12.70
N GLU A 296 6.97 -0.61 -12.82
CA GLU A 296 7.84 -0.74 -11.65
C GLU A 296 8.00 0.59 -10.91
N ALA A 297 8.10 1.73 -11.61
CA ALA A 297 8.12 3.04 -10.96
C ALA A 297 6.81 3.35 -10.20
N LEU A 298 5.66 2.97 -10.74
CA LEU A 298 4.37 3.11 -10.06
C LEU A 298 4.26 2.21 -8.83
N LYS A 299 4.73 0.96 -8.95
CA LYS A 299 4.75 0.00 -7.85
C LYS A 299 5.63 0.48 -6.69
N GLU A 300 6.76 1.10 -6.99
CA GLU A 300 7.64 1.65 -5.97
C GLU A 300 7.03 2.88 -5.28
N ARG A 301 6.40 3.79 -6.04
CA ARG A 301 5.60 4.88 -5.46
C ARG A 301 4.47 4.38 -4.56
N TYR A 302 3.79 3.30 -4.96
CA TYR A 302 2.75 2.69 -4.14
C TYR A 302 3.30 2.13 -2.83
N ARG A 303 4.48 1.48 -2.86
CA ARG A 303 5.16 1.01 -1.64
C ARG A 303 5.59 2.16 -0.74
N GLU A 304 6.13 3.24 -1.30
CA GLU A 304 6.49 4.46 -0.55
C GLU A 304 5.25 5.08 0.10
N GLN A 305 4.13 5.16 -0.61
CA GLN A 305 2.87 5.67 -0.09
C GLN A 305 2.32 4.78 1.02
N GLN A 306 2.38 3.46 0.87
CA GLN A 306 1.97 2.50 1.89
C GLN A 306 2.85 2.60 3.15
N ALA A 307 4.16 2.79 2.98
CA ALA A 307 5.08 3.02 4.09
C ALA A 307 4.77 4.34 4.81
N SER A 308 4.49 5.42 4.06
CA SER A 308 4.08 6.71 4.60
C SER A 308 2.77 6.63 5.37
N GLN A 309 1.78 5.90 4.85
CA GLN A 309 0.49 5.68 5.52
C GLN A 309 0.69 4.93 6.84
N THR A 310 1.51 3.87 6.82
CA THR A 310 1.86 3.11 8.02
C THR A 310 2.57 3.99 9.06
N ALA A 311 3.43 4.92 8.62
CA ALA A 311 4.11 5.87 9.51
C ALA A 311 3.12 6.88 10.12
N LEU A 312 2.17 7.39 9.33
CA LEU A 312 1.12 8.29 9.78
C LEU A 312 0.22 7.61 10.82
N ASP A 313 -0.17 6.35 10.60
CA ASP A 313 -0.99 5.56 11.53
C ASP A 313 -0.28 5.36 12.88
N ARG A 314 1.03 5.11 12.86
CA ARG A 314 1.85 5.03 14.09
C ARG A 314 1.88 6.37 14.81
N ALA A 315 2.09 7.48 14.10
CA ALA A 315 2.08 8.81 14.69
C ALA A 315 0.72 9.16 15.30
N LEU A 316 -0.37 8.83 14.61
CA LEU A 316 -1.73 9.03 15.08
C LEU A 316 -2.04 8.19 16.32
N LYS A 317 -1.54 6.95 16.39
CA LYS A 317 -1.65 6.12 17.60
C LYS A 317 -0.90 6.73 18.80
N ILE A 318 0.32 7.23 18.57
CA ILE A 318 1.12 7.91 19.61
C ILE A 318 0.39 9.17 20.10
N GLU A 319 -0.16 9.98 19.19
CA GLU A 319 -0.91 11.18 19.57
C GLU A 319 -2.22 10.85 20.29
N LYS A 320 -2.94 9.81 19.86
CA LYS A 320 -4.13 9.32 20.59
C LYS A 320 -3.78 8.90 22.01
N GLU A 321 -2.66 8.21 22.22
CA GLU A 321 -2.19 7.82 23.56
C GLU A 321 -1.77 9.04 24.40
N LYS A 322 -1.08 10.03 23.82
CA LYS A 322 -0.76 11.30 24.50
C LYS A 322 -2.03 12.05 24.88
N ASN A 323 -2.98 12.17 23.97
CA ASN A 323 -4.24 12.86 24.20
C ASN A 323 -5.06 12.13 25.28
N LYS A 324 -5.12 10.80 25.26
CA LYS A 324 -5.70 10.02 26.36
C LYS A 324 -5.04 10.34 27.70
N ARG A 325 -3.71 10.37 27.77
CA ARG A 325 -2.99 10.75 29.01
C ARG A 325 -3.27 12.18 29.44
N LEU A 326 -3.44 13.11 28.50
CA LEU A 326 -3.81 14.50 28.79
C LEU A 326 -5.24 14.59 29.30
N ILE A 327 -6.18 13.89 28.67
CA ILE A 327 -7.57 13.79 29.12
C ILE A 327 -7.62 13.16 30.52
N ASP A 328 -6.86 12.10 30.79
CA ASP A 328 -6.78 11.50 32.13
C ASP A 328 -6.19 12.49 33.15
N LYS A 329 -5.19 13.30 32.77
CA LYS A 329 -4.65 14.37 33.61
C LYS A 329 -5.64 15.49 33.84
N ILE A 330 -6.32 15.95 32.79
CA ILE A 330 -7.35 16.98 32.86
C ILE A 330 -8.48 16.46 33.73
N SER A 331 -8.97 15.25 33.53
CA SER A 331 -9.99 14.61 34.37
C SER A 331 -9.56 14.51 35.83
N LYS A 332 -8.30 14.20 36.11
CA LYS A 332 -7.76 14.24 37.48
C LYS A 332 -7.70 15.66 38.05
N LEU A 333 -7.37 16.66 37.24
CA LEU A 333 -7.32 18.06 37.65
C LEU A 333 -8.73 18.67 37.80
N THR A 334 -9.68 18.32 36.93
CA THR A 334 -11.07 18.79 36.98
C THR A 334 -11.89 18.03 38.02
N ALA A 335 -11.53 16.78 38.35
CA ALA A 335 -12.02 16.11 39.56
C ALA A 335 -11.53 16.81 40.85
N TYR A 336 -10.47 17.63 40.76
CA TYR A 336 -10.04 18.55 41.82
C TYR A 336 -10.73 19.92 41.75
N GLU A 337 -11.51 20.20 40.70
CA GLU A 337 -11.99 21.55 40.33
C GLU A 337 -13.53 21.67 40.21
N PRO A 338 -14.34 21.20 41.18
CA PRO A 338 -15.67 21.75 41.39
C PRO A 338 -15.82 22.43 42.76
N LEU A 339 -14.72 22.85 43.39
CA LEU A 339 -14.74 23.43 44.73
C LEU A 339 -13.84 24.68 44.71
N GLY A 340 -14.44 25.86 44.54
CA GLY A 340 -13.74 27.13 44.34
C GLY A 340 -12.76 27.52 45.46
N ASP A 341 -12.09 28.66 45.32
CA ASP A 341 -11.02 29.17 46.20
C ASP A 341 -11.27 29.03 47.72
N ALA A 342 -12.54 29.01 48.16
CA ALA A 342 -12.93 28.77 49.54
C ALA A 342 -12.54 27.37 50.07
N ASP A 343 -12.60 26.31 49.25
CA ASP A 343 -12.22 24.94 49.64
C ASP A 343 -10.70 24.78 49.72
N ILE A 344 -9.96 25.38 48.78
CA ILE A 344 -8.48 25.42 48.87
C ILE A 344 -8.07 26.10 50.19
N ALA A 345 -8.71 27.21 50.54
CA ALA A 345 -8.44 27.90 51.81
C ALA A 345 -8.79 27.05 53.04
N ASP A 346 -9.93 26.34 53.05
CA ASP A 346 -10.32 25.47 54.17
C ASP A 346 -9.37 24.27 54.31
N ARG A 347 -8.97 23.65 53.20
CA ARG A 347 -7.95 22.58 53.19
C ARG A 347 -6.60 23.04 53.72
N ILE A 348 -6.16 24.26 53.37
CA ILE A 348 -4.93 24.84 53.92
C ILE A 348 -5.10 25.15 55.42
N ARG A 349 -6.25 25.68 55.86
CA ARG A 349 -6.51 25.95 57.28
C ARG A 349 -6.48 24.70 58.14
N ILE A 350 -7.11 23.60 57.71
CA ILE A 350 -7.07 22.32 58.41
C ILE A 350 -5.65 21.75 58.45
N ARG A 351 -4.89 21.87 57.36
CA ARG A 351 -3.47 21.50 57.36
C ARG A 351 -2.65 22.31 58.36
N ASN A 352 -2.87 23.62 58.43
CA ASN A 352 -2.16 24.48 59.37
C ASN A 352 -2.48 24.12 60.83
N ILE A 353 -3.71 23.68 61.14
CA ILE A 353 -4.03 23.15 62.47
C ILE A 353 -3.18 21.91 62.77
N ILE A 354 -3.10 20.96 61.85
CA ILE A 354 -2.28 19.74 62.03
C ILE A 354 -0.81 20.13 62.25
N ASP A 355 -0.26 21.04 61.45
CA ASP A 355 1.12 21.50 61.61
C ASP A 355 1.32 22.16 62.98
N GLN A 356 0.39 22.99 63.46
CA GLN A 356 0.46 23.62 64.78
C GLN A 356 0.38 22.60 65.92
N VAL A 357 -0.47 21.59 65.79
CA VAL A 357 -0.52 20.45 66.72
C VAL A 357 0.83 19.77 66.76
N GLN A 358 1.43 19.46 65.60
CA GLN A 358 2.74 18.81 65.54
C GLN A 358 3.85 19.69 66.12
N GLU A 359 3.83 21.00 65.89
CA GLU A 359 4.78 21.94 66.51
C GLU A 359 4.66 21.95 68.02
N ARG A 360 3.43 22.01 68.54
CA ARG A 360 3.18 21.98 69.99
C ARG A 360 3.60 20.65 70.62
N LEU A 361 3.32 19.53 69.97
CA LEU A 361 3.76 18.20 70.42
C LEU A 361 5.28 18.07 70.38
N ALA A 362 5.97 18.62 69.38
CA ALA A 362 7.43 18.67 69.35
C ALA A 362 7.99 19.45 70.54
N ILE A 363 7.41 20.61 70.86
CA ILE A 363 7.80 21.42 72.02
C ILE A 363 7.58 20.63 73.31
N ALA A 364 6.41 20.00 73.47
CA ALA A 364 6.09 19.19 74.65
C ALA A 364 7.03 17.97 74.81
N ALA A 365 7.49 17.40 73.70
CA ALA A 365 8.50 16.33 73.69
C ALA A 365 9.94 16.82 73.88
N GLY A 366 10.17 18.13 74.02
CA GLY A 366 11.50 18.72 74.18
C GLY A 366 12.36 18.64 72.91
N LEU A 367 11.75 18.53 71.73
CA LEU A 367 12.44 18.51 70.45
C LEU A 367 12.82 19.94 70.03
N SER A 368 14.02 20.10 69.48
CA SER A 368 14.51 21.35 68.91
C SER A 368 14.68 21.23 67.40
N ALA A 369 14.15 22.19 66.63
CA ALA A 369 14.34 22.24 65.18
C ALA A 369 15.75 22.71 64.81
N ALA A 370 16.31 22.16 63.72
CA ALA A 370 17.54 22.68 63.12
C ALA A 370 17.29 24.06 62.47
N PRO A 371 18.34 24.89 62.28
CA PRO A 371 18.19 26.18 61.59
C PRO A 371 17.55 26.01 60.20
N GLY A 372 16.38 26.62 60.00
CA GLY A 372 15.63 26.56 58.74
C GLY A 372 14.60 25.43 58.63
N GLU A 373 14.47 24.58 59.64
CA GLU A 373 13.43 23.53 59.70
C GLU A 373 12.25 23.93 60.59
N SER A 374 11.05 23.44 60.28
CA SER A 374 9.88 23.62 61.16
C SER A 374 9.83 22.58 62.27
N LEU A 375 9.27 22.94 63.43
CA LEU A 375 9.06 22.00 64.52
C LEU A 375 8.07 20.88 64.14
N SER A 376 7.10 21.16 63.26
CA SER A 376 6.21 20.14 62.68
C SER A 376 6.94 19.10 61.84
N LEU A 377 8.00 19.50 61.12
CA LEU A 377 8.87 18.57 60.41
C LEU A 377 9.69 17.75 61.41
N THR A 378 10.25 18.40 62.42
CA THR A 378 11.03 17.74 63.49
C THR A 378 10.22 16.66 64.21
N TRP A 379 8.94 16.94 64.53
CA TRP A 379 8.00 15.96 65.06
C TRP A 379 7.86 14.74 64.14
N ARG A 380 7.57 14.97 62.85
CA ARG A 380 7.38 13.89 61.88
C ARG A 380 8.63 13.03 61.69
N LEU A 381 9.82 13.62 61.75
CA LEU A 381 11.10 12.92 61.70
C LEU A 381 11.32 12.08 62.96
N ALA A 382 10.99 12.59 64.15
CA ALA A 382 11.11 11.87 65.41
C ALA A 382 10.21 10.62 65.49
N LEU A 383 9.07 10.64 64.79
CA LEU A 383 8.17 9.49 64.63
C LEU A 383 8.72 8.42 63.65
N GLY A 384 9.75 8.73 62.85
CA GLY A 384 10.38 7.82 61.88
C GLY A 384 9.73 7.82 60.47
N PRO A 385 10.31 7.11 59.49
CA PRO A 385 9.86 7.10 58.09
C PRO A 385 8.73 6.10 57.78
N GLY A 386 8.17 5.40 58.77
CA GLY A 386 7.14 4.39 58.55
C GLY A 386 5.81 4.97 58.06
N SER A 387 5.09 4.22 57.22
CA SER A 387 3.71 4.50 56.81
C SER A 387 2.66 3.84 57.71
N ASP A 388 3.09 3.07 58.72
CA ASP A 388 2.20 2.41 59.67
C ASP A 388 1.79 3.38 60.79
N ASP A 389 0.51 3.75 60.81
CA ASP A 389 -0.05 4.70 61.78
C ASP A 389 0.06 4.16 63.22
N ALA A 390 -0.08 2.85 63.44
CA ALA A 390 -0.04 2.26 64.78
C ALA A 390 1.35 2.39 65.42
N SER A 391 2.40 2.02 64.68
CA SER A 391 3.79 2.18 65.13
C SER A 391 4.14 3.64 65.43
N ARG A 392 3.63 4.59 64.63
CA ARG A 392 3.88 6.02 64.82
C ARG A 392 3.16 6.59 66.04
N ILE A 393 1.91 6.17 66.29
CA ILE A 393 1.17 6.55 67.51
C ILE A 393 1.91 6.05 68.75
N GLN A 394 2.38 4.79 68.72
CA GLN A 394 3.16 4.24 69.82
C GLN A 394 4.43 5.06 70.06
N ARG A 395 5.15 5.43 68.99
CA ARG A 395 6.33 6.28 69.08
C ARG A 395 6.01 7.67 69.63
N ALA A 396 4.88 8.26 69.28
CA ALA A 396 4.43 9.54 69.82
C ALA A 396 4.20 9.46 71.33
N LYS A 397 3.58 8.39 71.83
CA LYS A 397 3.38 8.14 73.26
C LYS A 397 4.71 7.96 74.01
N GLU A 398 5.70 7.33 73.39
CA GLU A 398 7.07 7.22 73.96
C GLU A 398 7.78 8.57 74.06
N LEU A 399 7.56 9.48 73.11
CA LEU A 399 8.14 10.83 73.10
C LEU A 399 7.46 11.77 74.12
N LEU A 400 6.23 11.47 74.52
CA LEU A 400 5.40 12.29 75.39
C LEU A 400 4.97 11.50 76.64
N PRO A 401 5.91 11.12 77.53
CA PRO A 401 5.57 10.40 78.75
C PRO A 401 4.72 11.30 79.67
N GLU A 402 3.62 10.75 80.21
CA GLU A 402 2.62 11.52 80.98
C GLU A 402 3.24 12.30 82.16
N GLU A 403 4.34 11.83 82.74
CA GLU A 403 4.99 12.51 83.87
C GLU A 403 5.74 13.81 83.48
N LYS A 404 5.97 14.05 82.19
CA LYS A 404 6.81 15.16 81.70
C LYS A 404 6.05 16.24 80.93
N ILE A 405 4.76 16.06 80.69
CA ILE A 405 3.94 16.94 79.85
C ILE A 405 2.80 17.57 80.67
N SER A 406 2.21 18.65 80.17
CA SER A 406 1.14 19.37 80.87
C SER A 406 -0.18 18.58 80.89
N SER A 407 -1.08 18.91 81.82
CA SER A 407 -2.44 18.34 81.87
C SER A 407 -3.19 18.46 80.54
N HIS A 408 -3.04 19.59 79.86
CA HIS A 408 -3.62 19.85 78.55
C HIS A 408 -3.06 18.92 77.47
N ASP A 409 -1.75 18.69 77.45
CA ASP A 409 -1.10 17.78 76.51
C ASP A 409 -1.50 16.32 76.77
N ILE A 410 -1.61 15.92 78.05
CA ILE A 410 -2.09 14.57 78.44
C ILE A 410 -3.52 14.35 77.92
N ALA A 411 -4.40 15.35 78.08
CA ALA A 411 -5.78 15.25 77.60
C ALA A 411 -5.84 15.06 76.08
N PHE A 412 -4.98 15.75 75.32
CA PHE A 412 -4.90 15.56 73.87
C PHE A 412 -4.33 14.17 73.49
N VAL A 413 -3.23 13.74 74.12
CA VAL A 413 -2.59 12.44 73.85
C VAL A 413 -3.53 11.26 74.14
N LYS A 414 -4.45 11.40 75.11
CA LYS A 414 -5.49 10.41 75.41
C LYS A 414 -6.56 10.27 74.33
N ASN A 415 -6.73 11.28 73.47
CA ASN A 415 -7.61 11.20 72.31
C ASN A 415 -6.89 10.50 71.15
N GLU A 416 -7.05 9.17 71.06
CA GLU A 416 -6.30 8.35 70.11
C GLU A 416 -6.53 8.73 68.64
N ASP A 417 -7.77 9.11 68.27
CA ASP A 417 -8.07 9.50 66.89
C ASP A 417 -7.46 10.85 66.52
N ALA A 418 -7.45 11.82 67.44
CA ALA A 418 -6.74 13.09 67.24
C ALA A 418 -5.23 12.86 67.16
N LEU A 419 -4.68 12.04 68.05
CA LEU A 419 -3.26 11.69 68.03
C LEU A 419 -2.88 10.95 66.73
N ARG A 420 -3.74 10.06 66.23
CA ARG A 420 -3.56 9.37 64.93
C ARG A 420 -3.40 10.38 63.80
N HIS A 421 -4.30 11.35 63.69
CA HIS A 421 -4.18 12.40 62.67
C HIS A 421 -2.90 13.25 62.83
N ALA A 422 -2.48 13.54 64.06
CA ALA A 422 -1.22 14.27 64.31
C ALA A 422 0.02 13.44 63.93
N CYS A 423 -0.08 12.11 64.02
CA CYS A 423 1.01 11.19 63.72
C CYS A 423 1.10 10.79 62.25
N GLN A 424 0.03 10.96 61.45
CA GLN A 424 -0.01 10.51 60.06
C GLN A 424 1.15 11.05 59.20
N SER A 425 1.71 10.17 58.37
CA SER A 425 2.83 10.50 57.49
C SER A 425 2.36 11.32 56.28
N TYR A 426 2.23 12.63 56.47
CA TYR A 426 2.01 13.55 55.36
C TYR A 426 3.34 13.84 54.63
N SER A 427 3.66 13.04 53.62
CA SER A 427 4.77 13.31 52.69
C SER A 427 4.41 14.44 51.74
N ARG A 428 4.61 15.70 52.15
CA ARG A 428 4.52 16.84 51.22
C ARG A 428 5.55 17.91 51.59
N PHE A 429 6.54 18.11 50.73
CA PHE A 429 7.30 19.35 50.66
C PHE A 429 6.28 20.49 50.46
N ARG A 430 6.38 21.55 51.26
CA ARG A 430 5.57 22.75 51.03
C ARG A 430 5.98 23.36 49.70
N ALA A 431 5.00 23.67 48.85
CA ALA A 431 5.24 24.58 47.74
C ALA A 431 5.45 25.99 48.32
N PRO A 432 6.42 26.78 47.84
CA PRO A 432 6.62 28.17 48.26
C PRO A 432 5.32 28.97 48.13
N GLY A 433 4.92 29.71 49.17
CA GLY A 433 3.72 30.56 49.16
C GLY A 433 2.50 29.99 49.91
N ASN A 434 2.61 28.77 50.44
CA ASN A 434 1.57 28.14 51.29
C ASN A 434 1.72 28.46 52.78
N ASP A 435 2.60 29.40 53.15
CA ASP A 435 3.17 29.44 54.49
C ASP A 435 2.39 30.23 55.53
N LEU A 436 1.44 31.09 55.17
CA LEU A 436 0.81 31.97 56.15
C LEU A 436 -0.62 32.32 55.75
N HIS A 437 -1.59 31.52 56.21
CA HIS A 437 -2.89 32.10 56.51
C HIS A 437 -2.83 32.70 57.92
N LYS A 438 -3.41 33.89 58.10
CA LYS A 438 -3.59 34.50 59.43
C LYS A 438 -4.22 33.45 60.37
N LEU A 439 -3.67 33.33 61.58
CA LEU A 439 -4.27 32.51 62.63
C LEU A 439 -5.74 32.92 62.78
N LEU A 440 -6.62 31.95 62.65
CA LEU A 440 -8.04 32.18 62.86
C LEU A 440 -8.36 32.04 64.34
N GLU A 441 -9.37 32.76 64.79
CA GLU A 441 -10.00 32.44 66.06
C GLU A 441 -10.66 31.06 66.01
N ARG A 442 -10.90 30.46 67.17
CA ARG A 442 -11.52 29.13 67.31
C ARG A 442 -12.77 28.96 66.44
N THR A 443 -13.65 29.97 66.43
CA THR A 443 -14.89 30.00 65.63
C THR A 443 -14.62 29.93 64.12
N GLY A 444 -13.56 30.58 63.65
CA GLY A 444 -13.12 30.54 62.26
C GLY A 444 -12.60 29.16 61.84
N TYR A 445 -11.85 28.50 62.71
CA TYR A 445 -11.41 27.12 62.47
C TYR A 445 -12.57 26.13 62.47
N LEU A 446 -13.51 26.22 63.41
CA LEU A 446 -14.70 25.37 63.44
C LEU A 446 -15.59 25.56 62.21
N THR A 447 -15.77 26.81 61.75
CA THR A 447 -16.52 27.10 60.52
C THR A 447 -15.85 26.47 59.29
N SER A 448 -14.51 26.55 59.22
CA SER A 448 -13.73 25.95 58.13
C SER A 448 -13.79 24.42 58.17
N LEU A 449 -13.76 23.83 59.38
CA LEU A 449 -13.94 22.40 59.58
C LEU A 449 -15.32 21.93 59.12
N ASP A 450 -16.38 22.66 59.48
CA ASP A 450 -17.74 22.31 59.08
C ASP A 450 -17.93 22.31 57.57
N ARG A 451 -17.35 23.28 56.88
CA ARG A 451 -17.35 23.32 55.40
C ARG A 451 -16.52 22.18 54.82
N TYR A 452 -15.32 21.96 55.35
CA TYR A 452 -14.44 20.88 54.90
C TYR A 452 -15.09 19.49 55.02
N LEU A 453 -15.69 19.17 56.18
CA LEU A 453 -16.31 17.87 56.42
C LEU A 453 -17.55 17.61 55.57
N LYS A 454 -18.34 18.66 55.30
CA LYS A 454 -19.47 18.59 54.36
C LYS A 454 -19.00 18.26 52.95
N GLN A 455 -17.83 18.78 52.54
CA GLN A 455 -17.26 18.56 51.22
C GLN A 455 -16.59 17.19 51.08
N THR A 456 -15.92 16.70 52.11
CA THR A 456 -15.24 15.39 52.08
C THR A 456 -16.12 14.23 52.52
N HIS A 457 -17.38 14.48 52.87
CA HIS A 457 -18.33 13.48 53.39
C HIS A 457 -17.78 12.64 54.56
N SER A 458 -16.97 13.27 55.42
CA SER A 458 -16.19 12.57 56.46
C SER A 458 -16.61 12.99 57.87
N GLU A 459 -17.90 12.91 58.21
CA GLU A 459 -18.40 13.33 59.53
C GLU A 459 -17.69 12.62 60.71
N ALA A 460 -17.18 11.41 60.50
CA ALA A 460 -16.41 10.66 61.49
C ALA A 460 -15.13 11.39 61.96
N ALA A 461 -14.56 12.28 61.15
CA ALA A 461 -13.36 13.05 61.49
C ALA A 461 -13.65 14.32 62.32
N ARG A 462 -14.93 14.66 62.53
CA ARG A 462 -15.33 15.87 63.27
C ARG A 462 -14.79 15.90 64.71
N PRO A 463 -14.89 14.82 65.51
CA PRO A 463 -14.44 14.87 66.90
C PRO A 463 -12.93 14.99 67.02
N SER A 464 -12.16 14.32 66.15
CA SER A 464 -10.69 14.33 66.19
C SER A 464 -10.12 15.68 65.74
N LEU A 465 -10.62 16.24 64.63
CA LEU A 465 -10.21 17.56 64.16
C LEU A 465 -10.72 18.68 65.09
N GLY A 466 -11.89 18.52 65.70
CA GLY A 466 -12.37 19.41 66.75
C GLY A 466 -11.44 19.43 67.96
N ALA A 467 -11.01 18.26 68.44
CA ALA A 467 -10.05 18.14 69.54
C ALA A 467 -8.69 18.78 69.22
N MET A 468 -8.23 18.72 67.96
CA MET A 468 -7.04 19.45 67.51
C MET A 468 -7.22 20.97 67.58
N ILE A 469 -8.39 21.47 67.17
CA ILE A 469 -8.69 22.89 67.27
C ILE A 469 -8.73 23.32 68.74
N ASP A 470 -9.37 22.54 69.61
CA ASP A 470 -9.42 22.84 71.05
C ASP A 470 -8.04 22.76 71.71
N TYR A 471 -7.16 21.90 71.20
CA TYR A 471 -5.78 21.79 71.68
C TYR A 471 -4.94 23.02 71.35
N ILE A 472 -5.16 23.65 70.20
CA ILE A 472 -4.41 24.86 69.77
C ILE A 472 -5.10 26.16 70.17
N CYS A 473 -6.43 26.19 70.11
CA CYS A 473 -7.28 27.34 70.39
C CYS A 473 -8.36 26.92 71.42
N PRO A 474 -7.99 26.80 72.71
CA PRO A 474 -8.93 26.39 73.75
C PRO A 474 -10.11 27.37 73.87
N PRO A 475 -11.31 26.90 74.26
CA PRO A 475 -12.49 27.74 74.38
C PRO A 475 -12.27 28.86 75.42
N SER A 476 -12.67 30.08 75.09
CA SER A 476 -12.56 31.25 75.96
C SER A 476 -13.30 31.00 77.28
N GLY A 477 -12.53 30.74 78.35
CA GLY A 477 -13.05 30.37 79.67
C GLY A 477 -12.40 29.13 80.30
N SER A 478 -11.66 28.33 79.53
CA SER A 478 -10.74 27.32 80.08
C SER A 478 -9.42 27.99 80.45
N VAL A 479 -9.40 28.68 81.58
CA VAL A 479 -8.15 29.11 82.21
C VAL A 479 -7.64 27.91 83.01
N GLU A 480 -6.48 27.38 82.62
CA GLU A 480 -5.68 26.48 83.47
C GLU A 480 -5.09 27.23 84.67
#